data_AF-A0A355SI59-F1
#
_entry.id   AF-A0A355SI59-F1
#
_cell.length_a   1.000
_cell.length_b   1.000
_cell.length_c   1.000
_cell.angle_alpha   90.00
_cell.angle_beta   90.00
_cell.angle_gamma   90.00
#
_symmetry.space_group_name_H-M   'P 1'
#
loop_
_entity.id
_entity.type
_entity.pdbx_description
1 polymer ?
#
loop_
_entity_poly.entity_id
_entity_poly.type
_entity_poly.pdbx_seq_one_letter_code
_entity_poly.pdbx_strand_id
1 'polypeptide(L)' 'YEPMLNKKPNGIGAKEQKKRWASCTPANKLYFNWRCVMAPSPVLDYIIVHEMCHMFYKNHS' A
#
# COMPACT_ATOMS: atom_id res chain seq x y z
N TYR A 1 -7.22 -8.36 -2.51
CA TYR A 1 -7.95 -7.09 -2.68
C TYR A 1 -8.07 -6.63 -4.12
N GLU A 2 -7.13 -6.94 -5.03
CA GLU A 2 -7.25 -6.55 -6.46
C GLU A 2 -8.60 -6.91 -7.11
N PRO A 3 -9.18 -8.11 -6.92
CA PRO A 3 -10.48 -8.45 -7.49
C PRO A 3 -11.63 -7.63 -6.90
N MET A 4 -11.50 -7.20 -5.63
CA MET A 4 -12.53 -6.42 -4.93
C MET A 4 -12.51 -4.96 -5.36
N LEU A 5 -11.32 -4.41 -5.64
CA LEU A 5 -11.15 -3.01 -6.04
C LEU A 5 -11.11 -2.81 -7.56
N ASN A 6 -11.13 -3.89 -8.35
CA ASN A 6 -11.07 -3.87 -9.81
C ASN A 6 -9.92 -3.00 -10.37
N LYS A 7 -8.78 -2.99 -9.67
CA LYS A 7 -7.61 -2.20 -10.05
C LYS A 7 -6.32 -2.86 -9.58
N LYS A 8 -5.37 -2.96 -10.50
CA LYS A 8 -4.06 -3.59 -10.26
C LYS A 8 -2.97 -2.52 -10.07
N PRO A 9 -2.09 -2.65 -9.06
CA PRO A 9 -0.92 -1.80 -8.95
C PRO A 9 0.07 -2.08 -10.09
N ASN A 10 0.78 -1.05 -10.53
CA ASN A 10 1.78 -1.15 -11.61
C ASN A 10 3.12 -1.75 -11.13
N GLY A 11 3.18 -2.12 -9.85
CA GLY A 11 4.35 -2.72 -9.22
C GLY A 11 4.19 -2.75 -7.72
N ILE A 12 4.77 -3.76 -7.08
CA ILE A 12 4.77 -3.96 -5.64
C ILE A 12 6.22 -4.19 -5.22
N GLY A 13 6.66 -3.53 -4.16
CA GLY A 13 8.00 -3.73 -3.60
C GLY A 13 8.04 -3.51 -2.10
N ALA A 14 9.08 -4.06 -1.46
CA ALA A 14 9.40 -3.83 -0.06
C ALA A 14 10.73 -3.07 0.04
N LYS A 15 10.79 -2.04 0.88
CA LYS A 15 12.01 -1.27 1.15
C LYS A 15 11.97 -0.66 2.55
N GLU A 16 13.13 -0.31 3.12
CA GLU A 16 13.13 0.48 4.36
C GLU A 16 12.51 1.87 4.11
N GLN A 17 11.56 2.27 4.96
CA GLN A 17 10.87 3.55 4.89
C GLN A 17 10.88 4.24 6.26
N LYS A 18 11.66 5.31 6.40
CA LYS A 18 11.91 5.96 7.70
C LYS A 18 10.67 6.58 8.38
N LYS A 19 9.67 6.99 7.60
CA LYS A 19 8.53 7.80 8.10
C LYS A 19 7.16 7.17 7.86
N ARG A 20 7.09 6.01 7.19
CA ARG A 20 5.84 5.44 6.69
C ARG A 20 5.87 3.93 6.71
N TRP A 21 4.70 3.34 6.94
CA TRP A 21 4.47 1.90 6.81
C TRP A 21 4.34 1.48 5.35
N ALA A 22 3.74 2.32 4.51
CA ALA A 22 3.68 2.10 3.08
C ALA A 22 3.54 3.43 2.30
N SER A 23 3.61 3.35 0.98
CA SER A 23 3.34 4.47 0.09
C SER A 23 2.91 4.03 -1.30
N CYS A 24 2.05 4.83 -1.91
CA CYS A 24 1.62 4.70 -3.30
C CYS A 24 2.18 5.86 -4.13
N THR A 25 2.92 5.52 -5.17
CA THR A 25 3.47 6.52 -6.10
C THR A 25 2.39 7.08 -7.04
N PRO A 26 2.63 8.23 -7.71
CA PRO A 26 1.73 8.73 -8.75
C PRO A 26 1.50 7.73 -9.88
N ALA A 27 2.51 6.91 -10.18
CA ALA A 27 2.45 5.82 -11.18
C ALA A 27 1.79 4.54 -10.66
N ASN A 28 1.05 4.56 -9.54
CA ASN A 28 0.36 3.41 -8.94
C ASN A 28 1.27 2.22 -8.61
N LYS A 29 2.56 2.46 -8.31
CA LYS A 29 3.42 1.46 -7.65
C LYS A 29 3.29 1.58 -6.14
N LEU A 30 3.12 0.44 -5.47
CA LEU A 30 2.99 0.33 -4.03
C LEU A 30 4.34 -0.09 -3.43
N TYR A 31 4.76 0.61 -2.37
CA TYR A 31 5.94 0.26 -1.60
C TYR A 31 5.58 0.08 -0.14
N PHE A 32 5.87 -1.09 0.40
CA PHE A 32 5.69 -1.41 1.81
C PHE A 32 7.02 -1.30 2.56
N ASN A 33 6.98 -0.89 3.82
CA ASN A 33 8.13 -1.04 4.70
C ASN A 33 8.34 -2.55 4.96
N TRP A 34 9.58 -3.05 4.92
CA TRP A 34 9.87 -4.45 5.25
C TRP A 34 9.34 -4.84 6.63
N ARG A 35 9.28 -3.87 7.57
CA ARG A 35 8.75 -4.05 8.92
C ARG A 35 7.27 -4.41 8.96
N CYS A 36 6.53 -4.21 7.87
CA CYS A 36 5.12 -4.65 7.77
C CYS A 36 4.95 -6.16 7.95
N VAL A 37 6.01 -6.96 7.73
CA VAL A 37 5.98 -8.42 8.00
C VAL A 37 5.74 -8.74 9.49
N MET A 38 6.08 -7.82 10.38
CA MET A 38 5.89 -7.98 11.83
C MET A 38 4.52 -7.47 12.29
N ALA A 39 3.74 -6.84 11.40
CA ALA A 39 2.42 -6.36 11.76
C ALA A 39 1.43 -7.55 11.85
N PRO A 40 0.49 -7.53 12.80
CA PRO A 40 -0.62 -8.49 12.81
C PRO A 40 -1.37 -8.47 11.46
N SER A 41 -1.87 -9.61 11.01
CA SER A 41 -2.56 -9.72 9.70
C SER A 41 -3.64 -8.65 9.47
N PRO A 42 -4.52 -8.33 10.44
CA PRO A 42 -5.54 -7.29 10.23
C PRO A 42 -4.96 -5.89 9.98
N VAL A 43 -3.79 -5.60 10.57
CA VAL A 43 -3.10 -4.33 10.38
C VAL A 43 -2.45 -4.29 8.99
N LEU A 44 -1.87 -5.41 8.55
CA LEU A 44 -1.30 -5.52 7.21
C LEU A 44 -2.39 -5.35 6.13
N ASP A 45 -3.54 -5.98 6.33
CA ASP A 45 -4.70 -5.86 5.45
C ASP A 45 -5.15 -4.40 5.31
N TYR A 46 -5.26 -3.69 6.44
CA TYR A 46 -5.58 -2.27 6.45
C TYR A 46 -4.57 -1.44 5.65
N ILE A 47 -3.26 -1.67 5.87
CA ILE A 47 -2.20 -0.94 5.15
C ILE A 47 -2.29 -1.21 3.64
N ILE A 48 -2.55 -2.45 3.22
CA ILE A 48 -2.70 -2.79 1.81
C ILE A 48 -3.89 -2.04 1.20
N VAL A 49 -5.06 -2.09 1.84
CA VAL A 49 -6.27 -1.40 1.35
C VAL A 49 -6.07 0.10 1.30
N HIS A 50 -5.46 0.70 2.33
CA HIS A 50 -5.13 2.13 2.39
C HIS A 50 -4.30 2.57 1.18
N GLU A 51 -3.23 1.86 0.87
CA GLU A 51 -2.38 2.20 -0.27
C GLU A 51 -3.05 1.94 -1.63
N MET A 52 -3.93 0.95 -1.71
CA MET A 52 -4.74 0.73 -2.91
C MET A 52 -5.78 1.84 -3.11
N CYS A 53 -6.36 2.42 -2.05
CA CYS A 53 -7.23 3.60 -2.15
C CYS A 53 -6.50 4.78 -2.80
N HIS A 54 -5.20 4.94 -2.53
CA HIS A 54 -4.37 5.94 -3.20
C HIS A 54 -4.21 5.75 -4.70
N MET A 55 -4.60 4.61 -5.26
CA MET A 55 -4.66 4.44 -6.71
C MET A 55 -5.87 5.14 -7.33
N PHE A 56 -6.90 5.46 -6.55
CA PHE A 56 -8.09 6.21 -6.98
C PHE A 56 -8.00 7.67 -6.56
N TYR A 57 -7.63 7.94 -5.31
CA TYR A 57 -7.56 9.29 -4.73
C TYR A 57 -6.21 9.51 -4.04
N LYS A 58 -5.38 10.39 -4.60
CA LYS A 58 -3.98 10.60 -4.13
C LYS A 58 -3.87 11.40 -2.83
N ASN A 59 -4.97 12.02 -2.40
CA ASN A 59 -5.06 12.78 -1.16
C ASN A 59 -5.56 11.90 0.00
N HIS A 60 -5.42 12.43 1.22
CA HIS A 60 -5.94 11.84 2.47
C HIS A 60 -7.21 12.59 2.94
N SER A 61 -7.99 13.12 2.00
CA SER A 61 -9.20 13.90 2.30
C SER A 61 -10.41 13.03 2.62
#